data_AF-A0A2E9A0A4-F1
#
_entry.id   AF-A0A2E9A0A4-F1
#
_cell.length_a   1.000
_cell.length_b   1.000
_cell.length_c   1.000
_cell.angle_alpha   90.00
_cell.angle_beta   90.00
_cell.angle_gamma   90.00
#
_symmetry.space_group_name_H-M   'P 1'
#
loop_
_entity.id
_entity.type
_entity.pdbx_description
1 polymer ?
#
loop_
_entity_poly.entity_id
_entity_poly.type
_entity_poly.pdbx_seq_one_letter_code
_entity_poly.pdbx_strand_id
1 'polypeptide(L)'
;MIVEFLYIIFSTFFIVTSFFIFAVIMKILLQGLIAQYHSVMDMKVKLIINEFAQSHLWTVDAARRILKTNLEQSFRKNLMLIINLNKNLKLDGYGAVKGYIIHEDTKYDNVFTIHLDAKLSSKEMLSTLCHELSHLIQYAEGRHKTYTFNNKKYELWNGVNYGPKDSIEYSKRPWEIEAKAMESKFVEDYYQSNNAQ
;
A
#
# COMPACT_ATOMS: atom_id res chain seq x y z
N MET A 1 26.95 46.58 -27.67
CA MET A 1 25.50 46.37 -27.89
C MET A 1 25.15 45.02 -28.52
N ILE A 2 25.42 44.72 -29.80
CA ILE A 2 25.03 43.42 -30.41
C ILE A 2 25.78 42.22 -29.79
N VAL A 3 27.08 42.36 -29.54
CA VAL A 3 27.92 41.29 -28.96
C VAL A 3 27.50 40.95 -27.53
N GLU A 4 27.17 41.96 -26.72
CA GLU A 4 26.70 41.77 -25.35
C GLU A 4 25.31 41.14 -25.30
N PHE A 5 24.42 41.52 -26.23
CA PHE A 5 23.10 40.92 -26.37
C PHE A 5 23.18 39.44 -26.77
N LEU A 6 24.06 39.09 -27.71
CA LEU A 6 24.32 37.69 -28.09
C LEU A 6 24.92 36.89 -26.93
N TYR A 7 25.80 37.49 -26.13
CA TYR A 7 26.38 36.85 -24.95
C TYR A 7 25.32 36.54 -23.87
N ILE A 8 24.37 37.46 -23.64
CA ILE A 8 23.25 37.24 -22.72
C ILE A 8 22.33 36.12 -23.22
N ILE A 9 22.02 36.06 -24.51
CA ILE A 9 21.21 34.99 -25.10
C ILE A 9 21.92 33.63 -24.97
N PHE A 10 23.21 33.58 -25.31
CA PHE A 10 23.98 32.33 -25.22
C PHE A 10 24.12 31.85 -23.78
N SER A 11 24.43 32.74 -22.84
CA SER A 11 24.58 32.38 -21.42
C SER A 11 23.25 31.92 -20.80
N THR A 12 22.13 32.60 -21.09
CA THR A 12 20.81 32.16 -20.61
C THR A 12 20.39 30.84 -21.23
N PHE A 13 20.63 30.62 -22.53
CA PHE A 13 20.38 29.33 -23.18
C PHE A 13 21.21 28.20 -22.55
N PHE A 14 22.49 28.45 -22.24
CA PHE A 14 23.37 27.48 -21.60
C PHE A 14 22.92 27.13 -20.17
N ILE A 15 22.46 28.13 -19.41
CA ILE A 15 21.92 27.92 -18.05
C ILE A 15 20.65 27.07 -18.11
N VAL A 16 19.68 27.42 -18.97
CA VAL A 16 18.40 26.70 -19.08
C VAL A 16 18.61 25.25 -19.52
N THR A 17 19.47 25.03 -20.51
CA THR A 17 19.80 23.67 -20.98
C THR A 17 20.51 22.85 -19.91
N SER A 18 21.41 23.46 -19.14
CA SER A 18 22.09 22.81 -18.01
C SER A 18 21.10 22.37 -16.92
N PHE A 19 20.13 23.21 -16.54
CA PHE A 19 19.07 22.85 -15.60
C PHE A 19 18.21 21.69 -16.10
N PHE A 20 17.87 21.69 -17.40
CA PHE A 20 17.07 20.64 -18.00
C PHE A 20 17.81 19.29 -18.01
N ILE A 21 19.09 19.31 -18.38
CA ILE A 21 19.97 18.12 -18.34
C ILE A 21 20.09 17.60 -16.91
N PHE A 22 20.31 18.49 -15.93
CA PHE A 22 20.38 18.12 -14.51
C PHE A 22 19.08 17.46 -14.02
N ALA A 23 17.92 18.03 -14.35
CA ALA A 23 16.62 17.45 -13.99
C ALA A 23 16.39 16.06 -14.60
N VAL A 24 16.80 15.86 -15.87
CA VAL A 24 16.73 14.55 -16.54
C VAL A 24 17.66 13.54 -15.88
N ILE A 25 18.91 13.91 -15.58
CA ILE A 25 19.87 13.04 -14.88
C ILE A 25 19.35 12.68 -13.49
N MET A 26 18.85 13.66 -12.72
CA MET A 26 18.26 13.40 -11.40
C MET A 26 17.07 12.45 -11.48
N LYS A 27 16.20 12.58 -12.50
CA LYS A 27 15.08 11.66 -12.72
C LYS A 27 15.56 10.24 -13.04
N ILE A 28 16.59 10.10 -13.87
CA ILE A 28 17.19 8.80 -14.22
C ILE A 28 17.85 8.17 -12.99
N LEU A 29 18.61 8.95 -12.21
CA LEU A 29 19.25 8.48 -10.97
C LEU A 29 18.20 8.05 -9.94
N LEU A 30 17.12 8.82 -9.77
CA LEU A 30 16.02 8.47 -8.88
C LEU A 30 15.31 7.19 -9.34
N GLN A 31 15.06 7.03 -10.66
CA GLN A 31 14.50 5.80 -11.22
C GLN A 31 15.43 4.59 -11.03
N GLY A 32 16.74 4.78 -11.20
CA GLY A 32 17.75 3.76 -10.95
C GLY A 32 17.82 3.35 -9.48
N LEU A 33 17.77 4.32 -8.57
CA LEU A 33 17.73 4.07 -7.12
C LEU A 33 16.47 3.29 -6.72
N ILE A 34 15.31 3.66 -7.27
CA ILE A 34 14.04 2.97 -7.06
C ILE A 34 14.11 1.54 -7.62
N ALA A 35 14.69 1.34 -8.81
CA ALA A 35 14.82 0.02 -9.43
C ALA A 35 15.78 -0.90 -8.66
N GLN A 36 16.92 -0.38 -8.21
CA GLN A 36 17.87 -1.12 -7.39
C GLN A 36 17.28 -1.41 -5.99
N TYR A 37 16.54 -0.47 -5.43
CA TYR A 37 15.78 -0.68 -4.20
C TYR A 37 14.70 -1.77 -4.35
N HIS A 38 14.09 -1.91 -5.54
CA HIS A 38 13.17 -3.01 -5.83
C HIS A 38 13.85 -4.37 -6.07
N SER A 39 15.08 -4.42 -6.59
CA SER A 39 15.75 -5.69 -6.93
C SER A 39 16.37 -6.42 -5.72
N VAL A 40 16.61 -5.72 -4.62
CA VAL A 40 17.22 -6.27 -3.40
C VAL A 40 16.18 -6.86 -2.43
N MET A 41 14.88 -6.79 -2.75
CA MET A 41 13.80 -7.01 -1.78
C MET A 41 13.10 -8.37 -1.90
N ASP A 42 12.99 -9.04 -0.75
CA ASP A 42 12.29 -10.34 -0.53
C ASP A 42 10.77 -10.29 -0.79
N MET A 43 10.17 -9.13 -1.05
CA MET A 43 8.71 -8.94 -1.20
C MET A 43 8.39 -7.87 -2.25
N LYS A 44 7.44 -8.16 -3.15
CA LYS A 44 7.05 -7.25 -4.24
C LYS A 44 5.86 -6.39 -3.83
N VAL A 45 6.12 -5.30 -3.12
CA VAL A 45 5.09 -4.26 -2.88
C VAL A 45 5.15 -3.25 -4.02
N LYS A 46 4.05 -3.12 -4.78
CA LYS A 46 3.93 -2.22 -5.92
C LYS A 46 2.87 -1.15 -5.62
N LEU A 47 3.21 0.11 -5.85
CA LEU A 47 2.23 1.19 -5.87
C LEU A 47 1.70 1.36 -7.29
N ILE A 48 0.38 1.38 -7.46
CA ILE A 48 -0.21 1.84 -8.73
C ILE A 48 -0.40 3.35 -8.59
N ILE A 49 0.40 4.09 -9.37
CA ILE A 49 0.56 5.54 -9.25
C ILE A 49 -0.44 6.24 -10.17
N ASN A 50 -1.34 7.02 -9.58
CA ASN A 50 -1.97 8.18 -10.22
C ASN A 50 -1.22 9.45 -9.77
N GLU A 51 -1.36 10.61 -10.44
CA GLU A 51 -0.57 11.84 -10.12
C GLU A 51 -0.62 12.25 -8.64
N PHE A 52 -1.68 11.87 -7.93
CA PHE A 52 -1.88 12.10 -6.50
C PHE A 52 -1.06 11.17 -5.58
N ALA A 53 -0.62 10.01 -6.06
CA ALA A 53 0.08 9.01 -5.27
C ALA A 53 1.55 9.36 -4.96
N GLN A 54 2.14 10.36 -5.64
CA GLN A 54 3.52 10.79 -5.36
C GLN A 54 3.69 11.32 -3.93
N SER A 55 2.72 12.07 -3.39
CA SER A 55 2.76 12.57 -2.01
C SER A 55 2.54 11.48 -0.95
N HIS A 56 2.15 10.28 -1.38
CA HIS A 56 1.81 9.17 -0.51
C HIS A 56 2.75 7.97 -0.70
N LEU A 57 3.92 8.17 -1.30
CA LEU A 57 4.93 7.12 -1.48
C LEU A 57 5.34 6.48 -0.14
N TRP A 58 5.25 7.25 0.95
CA TRP A 58 5.48 6.76 2.33
C TRP A 58 4.56 5.60 2.72
N THR A 59 3.37 5.47 2.13
CA THR A 59 2.43 4.35 2.43
C THR A 59 3.01 3.00 2.02
N VAL A 60 3.76 2.97 0.92
CA VAL A 60 4.46 1.76 0.44
C VAL A 60 5.56 1.37 1.42
N ASP A 61 6.31 2.36 1.90
CA ASP A 61 7.37 2.15 2.86
C ASP A 61 6.82 1.68 4.21
N ALA A 62 5.75 2.31 4.69
CA ALA A 62 5.03 1.90 5.89
C ALA A 62 4.56 0.44 5.80
N ALA A 63 3.86 0.08 4.72
CA ALA A 63 3.39 -1.29 4.50
C ALA A 63 4.53 -2.29 4.48
N ARG A 64 5.63 -1.97 3.78
CA ARG A 64 6.81 -2.81 3.72
C ARG A 64 7.44 -3.03 5.09
N ARG A 65 7.60 -1.98 5.91
CA ARG A 65 8.19 -2.09 7.25
C ARG A 65 7.32 -2.94 8.16
N ILE A 66 6.01 -2.67 8.19
CA ILE A 66 5.05 -3.42 8.99
C ILE A 66 5.06 -4.90 8.62
N LEU A 67 4.96 -5.23 7.33
CA LEU A 67 4.97 -6.61 6.85
C LEU A 67 6.32 -7.30 7.06
N LYS A 68 7.44 -6.58 6.98
CA LYS A 68 8.76 -7.16 7.26
C LYS A 68 8.87 -7.66 8.70
N THR A 69 8.26 -6.94 9.64
CA THR A 69 8.27 -7.27 11.07
C THR A 69 7.21 -8.32 11.43
N ASN A 70 6.02 -8.24 10.83
CA ASN A 70 4.85 -8.98 11.29
C ASN A 70 4.40 -10.14 10.39
N LEU A 71 4.93 -10.28 9.17
CA LEU A 71 4.61 -11.40 8.29
C LEU A 71 5.79 -12.38 8.20
N GLU A 72 5.51 -13.66 8.39
CA GLU A 72 6.54 -14.71 8.32
C GLU A 72 7.27 -14.67 6.96
N GLN A 73 8.57 -14.99 6.98
CA GLN A 73 9.42 -14.90 5.78
C GLN A 73 8.93 -15.80 4.63
N SER A 74 8.37 -16.96 4.96
CA SER A 74 7.82 -17.92 4.00
C SER A 74 6.69 -17.32 3.15
N PHE A 75 5.80 -16.53 3.76
CA PHE A 75 4.70 -15.86 3.06
C PHE A 75 5.14 -14.63 2.25
N ARG A 76 6.19 -13.92 2.70
CA ARG A 76 6.67 -12.69 2.04
C ARG A 76 7.17 -12.89 0.60
N LYS A 77 7.85 -14.02 0.33
CA LYS A 77 8.55 -14.27 -0.95
C LYS A 77 7.63 -14.28 -2.17
N ASN A 78 6.37 -14.64 -1.98
CA ASN A 78 5.39 -14.76 -3.06
C ASN A 78 4.26 -13.71 -2.96
N LEU A 79 4.35 -12.80 -1.99
CA LEU A 79 3.34 -11.77 -1.78
C LEU A 79 3.53 -10.61 -2.77
N MET A 80 2.47 -10.29 -3.49
CA MET A 80 2.34 -9.05 -4.23
C MET A 80 1.27 -8.18 -3.59
N LEU A 81 1.67 -7.04 -3.06
CA LEU A 81 0.74 -6.04 -2.51
C LEU A 81 0.67 -4.84 -3.45
N ILE A 82 -0.55 -4.51 -3.86
CA ILE A 82 -0.91 -3.28 -4.55
C ILE A 82 -1.57 -2.34 -3.56
N ILE A 83 -1.11 -1.09 -3.50
CA ILE A 83 -1.82 -0.02 -2.77
C ILE A 83 -2.44 0.92 -3.80
N ASN A 84 -3.74 1.18 -3.65
CA ASN A 84 -4.54 2.04 -4.52
C ASN A 84 -5.18 3.17 -3.70
N LEU A 85 -4.90 4.42 -4.08
CA LEU A 85 -5.46 5.61 -3.44
C LEU A 85 -6.54 6.22 -4.32
N ASN A 86 -7.75 6.33 -3.79
CA ASN A 86 -8.91 6.86 -4.52
C ASN A 86 -9.67 7.90 -3.68
N LYS A 87 -9.98 9.07 -4.26
CA LYS A 87 -10.70 10.17 -3.59
C LYS A 87 -12.19 9.87 -3.38
N ASN A 88 -12.75 8.94 -4.14
CA ASN A 88 -14.16 8.59 -4.09
C ASN A 88 -14.29 7.10 -3.81
N LEU A 89 -13.61 6.64 -2.75
CA LEU A 89 -13.67 5.25 -2.38
C LEU A 89 -15.08 4.89 -1.93
N LYS A 90 -15.70 3.98 -2.67
CA LYS A 90 -17.00 3.41 -2.39
C LYS A 90 -16.87 1.91 -2.44
N LEU A 91 -17.56 1.24 -1.53
CA LEU A 91 -17.74 -0.20 -1.58
C LEU A 91 -19.22 -0.47 -1.85
N ASP A 92 -19.50 -1.31 -2.85
CA ASP A 92 -20.86 -1.61 -3.30
C ASP A 92 -21.72 -2.04 -2.11
N GLY A 93 -22.84 -1.35 -1.90
CA GLY A 93 -23.77 -1.61 -0.80
C GLY A 93 -23.35 -1.10 0.58
N TYR A 94 -22.14 -0.58 0.76
CA TYR A 94 -21.60 -0.10 2.05
C TYR A 94 -21.33 1.42 2.12
N GLY A 95 -21.46 2.14 0.99
CA GLY A 95 -21.29 3.59 0.95
C GLY A 95 -19.82 4.04 0.95
N ALA A 96 -19.53 5.19 1.56
CA ALA A 96 -18.16 5.69 1.69
C ALA A 96 -17.41 4.89 2.77
N VAL A 97 -16.25 4.37 2.41
CA VAL A 97 -15.38 3.57 3.30
C VAL A 97 -13.99 4.20 3.33
N LYS A 98 -13.28 4.06 4.46
CA LYS A 98 -11.92 4.59 4.61
C LYS A 98 -10.88 3.74 3.87
N GLY A 99 -11.10 2.43 3.83
CA GLY A 99 -10.28 1.47 3.13
C GLY A 99 -10.94 0.12 3.03
N TYR A 100 -10.37 -0.75 2.19
CA TYR A 100 -10.67 -2.18 2.15
C TYR A 100 -9.56 -2.92 1.42
N ILE A 101 -9.47 -4.23 1.65
CA ILE A 101 -8.57 -5.13 0.93
C ILE A 101 -9.34 -6.11 0.04
N ILE A 102 -8.75 -6.43 -1.11
CA ILE A 102 -9.17 -7.51 -2.01
C ILE A 102 -8.02 -8.51 -2.12
N HIS A 103 -8.34 -9.80 -1.92
CA HIS A 103 -7.49 -10.90 -2.36
C HIS A 103 -7.86 -11.22 -3.81
N GLU A 104 -6.96 -10.92 -4.74
CA GLU A 104 -7.22 -11.04 -6.17
C GLU A 104 -7.21 -12.52 -6.56
N ASP A 105 -8.27 -12.98 -7.23
CA ASP A 105 -8.37 -14.32 -7.80
C ASP A 105 -7.50 -14.41 -9.06
N THR A 106 -6.19 -14.47 -8.86
CA THR A 106 -5.20 -14.60 -9.93
C THR A 106 -4.52 -15.96 -9.85
N LYS A 107 -3.97 -16.41 -10.98
CA LYS A 107 -3.11 -17.60 -11.07
C LYS A 107 -1.90 -17.57 -10.11
N TYR A 108 -1.59 -16.41 -9.53
CA TYR A 108 -0.57 -16.23 -8.51
C TYR A 108 -1.28 -16.03 -7.17
N ASP A 109 -1.30 -17.07 -6.32
CA ASP A 109 -2.22 -17.19 -5.18
C ASP A 109 -2.11 -16.09 -4.08
N ASN A 110 -1.21 -15.10 -4.20
CA ASN A 110 -0.93 -14.10 -3.16
C ASN A 110 -0.85 -12.66 -3.71
N VAL A 111 -1.78 -12.28 -4.58
CA VAL A 111 -1.92 -10.89 -5.01
C VAL A 111 -3.02 -10.21 -4.19
N PHE A 112 -2.68 -9.12 -3.53
CA PHE A 112 -3.61 -8.33 -2.72
C PHE A 112 -3.65 -6.90 -3.18
N THR A 113 -4.84 -6.30 -3.19
CA THR A 113 -5.03 -4.88 -3.45
C THR A 113 -5.67 -4.22 -2.24
N ILE A 114 -4.95 -3.31 -1.59
CA ILE A 114 -5.48 -2.43 -0.56
C ILE A 114 -5.92 -1.13 -1.21
N HIS A 115 -7.17 -0.77 -1.02
CA HIS A 115 -7.73 0.51 -1.42
C HIS A 115 -7.85 1.42 -0.19
N LEU A 116 -7.44 2.68 -0.31
CA LEU A 116 -7.56 3.69 0.74
C LEU A 116 -8.19 4.97 0.18
N ASP A 117 -8.98 5.65 1.02
CA ASP A 117 -9.48 6.97 0.69
C ASP A 117 -8.32 8.00 0.73
N ALA A 118 -8.05 8.56 -0.44
CA ALA A 118 -7.03 9.57 -0.68
C ALA A 118 -7.26 10.89 0.10
N LYS A 119 -8.45 11.10 0.67
CA LYS A 119 -8.80 12.29 1.46
C LYS A 119 -8.44 12.20 2.94
N LEU A 120 -8.03 11.02 3.42
CA LEU A 120 -7.67 10.80 4.82
C LEU A 120 -6.44 11.63 5.21
N SER A 121 -6.40 12.09 6.46
CA SER A 121 -5.18 12.62 7.05
C SER A 121 -4.09 11.54 7.12
N SER A 122 -2.81 11.91 7.17
CA SER A 122 -1.72 10.91 7.23
C SER A 122 -1.87 9.93 8.40
N LYS A 123 -2.36 10.41 9.56
CA LYS A 123 -2.62 9.57 10.73
C LYS A 123 -3.75 8.57 10.47
N GLU A 124 -4.87 9.03 9.92
CA GLU A 124 -5.99 8.15 9.60
C GLU A 124 -5.64 7.15 8.48
N MET A 125 -4.87 7.59 7.49
CA MET A 125 -4.41 6.74 6.40
C MET A 125 -3.47 5.66 6.91
N LEU A 126 -2.54 5.99 7.81
CA LEU A 126 -1.67 5.00 8.46
C LEU A 126 -2.51 4.00 9.28
N SER A 127 -3.44 4.48 10.11
CA SER A 127 -4.35 3.61 10.88
C SER A 127 -5.13 2.67 9.96
N THR A 128 -5.72 3.21 8.90
CA THR A 128 -6.52 2.43 7.95
C THR A 128 -5.65 1.42 7.22
N LEU A 129 -4.46 1.82 6.75
CA LEU A 129 -3.50 0.92 6.13
C LEU A 129 -3.10 -0.21 7.10
N CYS A 130 -2.83 0.08 8.37
CA CYS A 130 -2.52 -0.92 9.39
C CYS A 130 -3.66 -1.92 9.60
N HIS A 131 -4.92 -1.45 9.63
CA HIS A 131 -6.10 -2.32 9.71
C HIS A 131 -6.17 -3.26 8.50
N GLU A 132 -6.05 -2.74 7.28
CA GLU A 132 -6.09 -3.56 6.05
C GLU A 132 -4.88 -4.52 5.93
N LEU A 133 -3.71 -4.12 6.43
CA LEU A 133 -2.53 -5.01 6.49
C LEU A 133 -2.75 -6.16 7.49
N SER A 134 -3.52 -5.96 8.55
CA SER A 134 -3.89 -7.06 9.45
C SER A 134 -4.73 -8.09 8.70
N HIS A 135 -5.71 -7.65 7.91
CA HIS A 135 -6.48 -8.56 7.05
C HIS A 135 -5.59 -9.26 6.02
N LEU A 136 -4.63 -8.55 5.41
CA LEU A 136 -3.65 -9.19 4.52
C LEU A 136 -2.93 -10.35 5.21
N ILE A 137 -2.39 -10.12 6.41
CA ILE A 137 -1.66 -11.15 7.16
C ILE A 137 -2.59 -12.34 7.48
N GLN A 138 -3.81 -12.05 7.93
CA GLN A 138 -4.84 -13.08 8.18
C GLN A 138 -5.13 -13.95 6.96
N TYR A 139 -5.24 -13.34 5.77
CA TYR A 139 -5.44 -14.06 4.51
C TYR A 139 -4.20 -14.84 4.09
N ALA A 140 -3.02 -14.22 4.14
CA ALA A 140 -1.75 -14.83 3.73
C ALA A 140 -1.41 -16.07 4.57
N GLU A 141 -1.69 -16.02 5.87
CA GLU A 141 -1.49 -17.15 6.80
C GLU A 141 -2.61 -18.21 6.70
N GLY A 142 -3.64 -17.97 5.89
CA GLY A 142 -4.79 -18.85 5.74
C GLY A 142 -5.67 -18.94 6.99
N ARG A 143 -5.55 -17.98 7.91
CA ARG A 143 -6.37 -17.88 9.12
C ARG A 143 -7.75 -17.37 8.80
N HIS A 144 -7.88 -16.45 7.86
CA HIS A 144 -9.16 -16.00 7.32
C HIS A 144 -9.34 -16.52 5.90
N LYS A 145 -10.46 -17.17 5.61
CA LYS A 145 -10.81 -17.62 4.26
C LYS A 145 -12.29 -17.37 4.00
N THR A 146 -12.62 -17.02 2.76
CA THR A 146 -14.01 -16.92 2.31
C THR A 146 -14.29 -17.99 1.28
N TYR A 147 -15.48 -18.59 1.31
CA TYR A 147 -15.92 -19.53 0.27
C TYR A 147 -17.40 -19.36 -0.03
N THR A 148 -17.83 -19.71 -1.24
CA THR A 148 -19.23 -19.59 -1.65
C THR A 148 -19.93 -20.95 -1.54
N PHE A 149 -21.06 -20.99 -0.84
CA PHE A 149 -21.93 -22.16 -0.75
C PHE A 149 -23.39 -21.71 -0.83
N ASN A 150 -24.20 -22.36 -1.68
CA ASN A 150 -25.61 -22.01 -1.90
C ASN A 150 -25.83 -20.50 -2.16
N ASN A 151 -25.04 -19.91 -3.07
CA ASN A 151 -25.08 -18.47 -3.42
C ASN A 151 -24.86 -17.50 -2.24
N LYS A 152 -24.29 -17.97 -1.13
CA LYS A 152 -23.89 -17.13 0.02
C LYS A 152 -22.40 -17.25 0.27
N LYS A 153 -21.76 -16.14 0.64
CA LYS A 153 -20.35 -16.13 1.07
C LYS A 153 -20.27 -16.51 2.54
N TYR A 154 -19.50 -17.55 2.84
CA TYR A 154 -19.20 -18.04 4.17
C TYR A 154 -17.82 -17.61 4.60
N GLU A 155 -17.66 -17.40 5.91
CA GLU A 155 -16.43 -16.95 6.54
C GLU A 155 -15.84 -18.08 7.40
N LEU A 156 -14.62 -18.48 7.10
CA LEU A 156 -13.83 -19.42 7.88
C LEU A 156 -12.72 -18.66 8.59
N TRP A 157 -12.65 -18.79 9.91
CA TRP A 157 -11.64 -18.12 10.74
C TRP A 157 -10.98 -19.11 11.68
N ASN A 158 -9.64 -19.25 11.59
CA ASN A 158 -8.84 -20.24 12.32
C ASN A 158 -9.41 -21.67 12.25
N GLY A 159 -9.91 -22.06 11.07
CA GLY A 159 -10.53 -23.37 10.84
C GLY A 159 -11.97 -23.50 11.34
N VAL A 160 -12.55 -22.48 11.96
CA VAL A 160 -13.94 -22.46 12.44
C VAL A 160 -14.83 -21.75 11.43
N ASN A 161 -15.95 -22.37 11.08
CA ASN A 161 -16.94 -21.81 10.17
C ASN A 161 -17.93 -20.91 10.93
N TYR A 162 -17.96 -19.63 10.60
CA TYR A 162 -18.84 -18.63 11.23
C TYR A 162 -20.14 -18.40 10.45
N GLY A 163 -20.39 -19.21 9.41
CA GLY A 163 -21.58 -19.13 8.59
C GLY A 163 -21.48 -18.02 7.53
N PRO A 164 -22.63 -17.60 6.97
CA PRO A 164 -22.68 -16.50 6.00
C PRO A 164 -22.08 -15.22 6.59
N LYS A 165 -21.34 -14.43 5.81
CA LYS A 165 -20.66 -13.20 6.27
C LYS A 165 -21.52 -12.29 7.14
N ASP A 166 -22.79 -12.13 6.78
CA ASP A 166 -23.72 -11.23 7.44
C ASP A 166 -24.46 -11.84 8.64
N SER A 167 -24.09 -13.06 9.07
CA SER A 167 -24.65 -13.72 10.25
C SER A 167 -24.21 -13.07 11.57
N ILE A 168 -23.04 -12.43 11.57
CA ILE A 168 -22.43 -11.78 12.73
C ILE A 168 -22.24 -10.30 12.42
N GLU A 169 -22.67 -9.47 13.37
CA GLU A 169 -22.44 -8.02 13.34
C GLU A 169 -20.96 -7.71 13.09
N TYR A 170 -20.67 -6.77 12.20
CA TYR A 170 -19.31 -6.46 11.74
C TYR A 170 -18.29 -6.31 12.89
N SER A 171 -18.63 -5.50 13.90
CA SER A 171 -17.80 -5.21 15.08
C SER A 171 -17.53 -6.43 15.98
N LYS A 172 -18.33 -7.50 15.86
CA LYS A 172 -18.25 -8.72 16.68
C LYS A 172 -17.56 -9.86 15.95
N ARG A 173 -17.17 -9.67 14.68
CA ARG A 173 -16.47 -10.67 13.91
C ARG A 173 -15.05 -10.84 14.47
N PRO A 174 -14.58 -12.08 14.71
CA PRO A 174 -13.30 -12.30 15.39
C PRO A 174 -12.10 -11.77 14.59
N TRP A 175 -12.14 -11.82 13.26
CA TRP A 175 -11.11 -11.23 12.41
C TRP A 175 -11.06 -9.71 12.48
N GLU A 176 -12.21 -9.03 12.62
CA GLU A 176 -12.28 -7.58 12.80
C GLU A 176 -11.79 -7.15 14.19
N ILE A 177 -12.12 -7.93 15.24
CA ILE A 177 -11.63 -7.69 16.61
C ILE A 177 -10.11 -7.81 16.64
N GLU A 178 -9.55 -8.85 16.04
CA GLU A 178 -8.11 -9.00 15.92
C GLU A 178 -7.49 -7.87 15.10
N ALA A 179 -8.06 -7.54 13.93
CA ALA A 179 -7.55 -6.47 13.08
C ALA A 179 -7.50 -5.12 13.80
N LYS A 180 -8.53 -4.80 14.59
CA LYS A 180 -8.58 -3.58 15.38
C LYS A 180 -7.52 -3.54 16.48
N ALA A 181 -7.23 -4.67 17.11
CA ALA A 181 -6.15 -4.76 18.10
C ALA A 181 -4.76 -4.60 17.44
N MET A 182 -4.56 -5.26 16.29
CA MET A 182 -3.31 -5.23 15.54
C MET A 182 -3.04 -3.86 14.88
N GLU A 183 -4.09 -3.12 14.53
CA GLU A 183 -3.98 -1.74 14.02
C GLU A 183 -3.09 -0.88 14.91
N SER A 184 -3.36 -0.88 16.22
CA SER A 184 -2.60 -0.08 17.19
C SER A 184 -1.15 -0.53 17.29
N LYS A 185 -0.91 -1.85 17.29
CA LYS A 185 0.43 -2.43 17.32
C LYS A 185 1.24 -2.06 16.08
N PHE A 186 0.66 -2.15 14.89
CA PHE A 186 1.37 -1.85 13.64
C PHE A 186 1.69 -0.37 13.50
N VAL A 187 0.83 0.51 14.00
CA VAL A 187 1.13 1.94 14.10
C VAL A 187 2.37 2.15 14.99
N GLU A 188 2.45 1.48 16.14
CA GLU A 188 3.62 1.55 17.02
C GLU A 188 4.88 1.00 16.34
N ASP A 189 4.80 -0.19 15.74
CA ASP A 189 5.93 -0.82 15.02
C ASP A 189 6.48 0.10 13.92
N TYR A 190 5.59 0.79 13.18
CA TYR A 190 5.99 1.77 12.17
C TYR A 190 6.81 2.90 12.79
N TYR A 191 6.33 3.53 13.86
CA TYR A 191 7.05 4.62 14.52
C TYR A 191 8.38 4.17 15.16
N GLN A 192 8.41 2.99 15.79
CA GLN A 192 9.64 2.44 16.36
C GLN A 192 10.69 2.17 15.28
N SER A 193 10.29 1.60 14.14
CA SER A 193 11.18 1.37 13.00
C SER A 193 11.72 2.65 12.36
N ASN A 194 10.99 3.77 12.52
CA ASN A 194 11.39 5.07 11.99
C ASN A 194 12.39 5.79 12.90
N ASN A 195 12.34 5.55 14.21
CA ASN A 195 13.27 6.12 15.18
C ASN A 195 14.62 5.37 15.26
N ALA A 196 14.71 4.17 14.67
CA ALA A 196 15.90 3.34 14.66
C ALA A 196 16.81 3.56 13.42
N GLN A 197 16.49 4.52 12.56
CA GLN A 197 17.25 4.92 11.36
C GLN A 197 17.90 6.28 11.56
#